data_AF-A0A7K1B542-F1
#
_entry.id   AF-A0A7K1B542-F1
#
_cell.length_a   1.000
_cell.length_b   1.000
_cell.length_c   1.000
_cell.angle_alpha   90.00
_cell.angle_beta   90.00
_cell.angle_gamma   90.00
#
_symmetry.space_group_name_H-M   'P 1'
#
loop_
_entity.id
_entity.type
_entity.pdbx_description
1 polymer ?
#
loop_
_entity_poly.entity_id
_entity_poly.type
_entity_poly.pdbx_seq_one_letter_code
_entity_poly.pdbx_strand_id
1 'polypeptide(L)' 'MSVDVNAILELMVAELDLDEGEIEPTSTMDEVENWDSLGHLRVCMALEAAHGVKIPMEKVPELVSVPAIVAFLENT' A
#
# COMPACT_ATOMS: atom_id res chain seq x y z
N MET A 1 -16.00 1.48 -7.45
CA MET A 1 -16.00 1.60 -5.97
C MET A 1 -15.06 2.76 -5.66
N SER A 2 -15.40 3.73 -4.79
CA SER A 2 -14.40 4.75 -4.42
C SER A 2 -13.48 4.14 -3.36
N VAL A 3 -12.20 3.98 -3.69
CA VAL A 3 -11.19 3.55 -2.74
C VAL A 3 -10.92 4.71 -1.77
N ASP A 4 -10.96 4.45 -0.47
CA ASP A 4 -10.62 5.46 0.54
C ASP A 4 -9.10 5.49 0.74
N VAL A 5 -8.46 6.55 0.26
CA VAL A 5 -7.01 6.73 0.37
C VAL A 5 -6.58 6.84 1.84
N ASN A 6 -7.39 7.43 2.72
CA ASN A 6 -7.03 7.54 4.13
C ASN A 6 -6.99 6.16 4.80
N ALA A 7 -7.94 5.28 4.47
CA ALA A 7 -7.94 3.90 4.97
C ALA A 7 -6.72 3.11 4.49
N ILE A 8 -6.25 3.34 3.27
CA ILE A 8 -5.00 2.75 2.76
C ILE A 8 -3.80 3.26 3.55
N LEU A 9 -3.72 4.58 3.79
CA LEU A 9 -2.63 5.15 4.56
C LEU A 9 -2.61 4.62 5.99
N GLU A 10 -3.75 4.54 6.68
CA GLU A 10 -3.86 3.95 8.01
C GLU A 10 -3.37 2.49 8.05
N LEU A 11 -3.74 1.69 7.04
CA LEU A 11 -3.27 0.31 6.92
C LEU A 11 -1.76 0.25 6.69
N MET A 12 -1.21 1.11 5.83
CA MET A 12 0.22 1.17 5.58
C MET A 12 1.01 1.62 6.82
N VAL A 13 0.50 2.60 7.57
CA VAL A 13 1.08 3.04 8.85
C VAL A 13 1.17 1.87 9.83
N ALA A 14 0.10 1.08 9.95
CA ALA A 14 0.08 -0.08 10.83
C ALA A 14 1.01 -1.22 10.38
N GLU A 15 1.06 -1.54 9.08
CA GLU A 15 1.87 -2.66 8.56
C GLU A 15 3.36 -2.34 8.44
N LEU A 16 3.71 -1.07 8.25
CA LEU A 16 5.08 -0.58 8.11
C LEU A 16 5.65 -0.03 9.42
N ASP A 17 4.88 -0.06 10.52
CA ASP A 17 5.30 0.46 11.84
C ASP A 17 5.81 1.92 11.72
N LEU A 18 5.01 2.76 11.06
CA LEU A 18 5.31 4.18 10.82
C LEU A 18 4.56 5.05 11.83
N ASP A 19 5.05 6.27 12.01
CA ASP A 19 4.31 7.31 12.75
C ASP A 19 3.29 8.03 11.84
N GLU A 20 2.26 8.61 12.45
CA GLU A 20 1.28 9.44 11.74
C GLU A 20 1.99 10.62 11.05
N GLY A 21 1.89 10.67 9.71
CA GLY A 21 2.51 11.71 8.89
C GLY A 21 3.85 11.33 8.26
N GLU A 22 4.38 10.12 8.51
CA GLU A 22 5.56 9.61 7.78
C GLU A 22 5.23 9.09 6.38
N ILE A 23 3.95 8.87 6.08
CA ILE A 23 3.46 8.48 4.76
C ILE A 23 2.38 9.43 4.26
N GLU A 24 2.51 9.84 3.01
CA GLU A 24 1.61 10.75 2.31
C GLU A 24 0.90 10.04 1.14
N PRO A 25 -0.24 10.56 0.66
CA PRO A 25 -0.94 10.03 -0.51
C PRO A 25 -0.09 9.91 -1.79
N THR A 26 1.03 10.64 -1.85
CA THR A 26 1.97 10.67 -2.98
C THR A 26 3.28 9.93 -2.70
N SER A 27 3.45 9.37 -1.49
CA SER A 27 4.68 8.70 -1.10
C SER A 27 4.98 7.48 -1.95
N THR A 28 6.27 7.29 -2.19
CA THR A 28 6.84 6.14 -2.86
C THR A 28 7.60 5.26 -1.87
N MET A 29 7.81 4.00 -2.26
CA MET A 29 8.61 3.04 -1.49
C MET A 29 10.01 3.57 -1.18
N ASP A 30 10.62 4.33 -2.09
CA ASP A 30 11.97 4.88 -1.91
C ASP A 30 12.03 6.03 -0.89
N GLU A 31 10.90 6.69 -0.62
CA GLU A 31 10.82 7.82 0.33
C GLU A 31 10.51 7.37 1.76
N VAL A 32 9.93 6.18 1.92
CA VAL A 32 9.47 5.63 3.21
C VAL A 32 10.45 4.56 3.67
N GLU A 33 11.30 4.88 4.66
CA GLU A 33 12.40 4.01 5.10
C GLU A 33 11.93 2.60 5.52
N ASN A 34 10.80 2.49 6.20
CA ASN A 34 10.27 1.20 6.66
C ASN A 34 9.51 0.43 5.55
N TRP A 35 9.31 1.04 4.38
CA TRP A 35 8.72 0.37 3.22
C TRP A 35 9.78 -0.47 2.49
N ASP A 36 10.39 -1.43 3.20
CA ASP A 36 11.35 -2.36 2.61
C ASP A 36 10.63 -3.50 1.83
N SER A 37 11.40 -4.47 1.34
CA SER A 37 10.83 -5.62 0.62
C SER A 37 9.87 -6.47 1.45
N LEU A 38 10.07 -6.60 2.77
CA LEU A 38 9.19 -7.38 3.64
C LEU A 38 7.95 -6.59 4.04
N GLY A 39 8.11 -5.30 4.37
CA GLY A 39 7.03 -4.36 4.63
C GLY A 39 6.10 -4.26 3.42
N HIS A 40 6.66 -4.20 2.22
CA HIS A 40 5.88 -4.18 0.98
C HIS A 40 5.01 -5.43 0.80
N LEU A 41 5.55 -6.62 1.08
CA LEU A 41 4.78 -7.86 1.02
C LEU A 41 3.66 -7.88 2.06
N ARG A 42 3.91 -7.39 3.28
CA ARG A 42 2.89 -7.27 4.33
C ARG A 42 1.77 -6.33 3.91
N VAL A 43 2.11 -5.15 3.38
CA VAL A 43 1.14 -4.20 2.82
C VAL A 43 0.31 -4.86 1.73
N CYS A 44 0.92 -5.56 0.77
CA CYS A 44 0.16 -6.26 -0.28
C CYS A 44 -0.82 -7.28 0.31
N MET A 45 -0.38 -8.12 1.25
CA MET A 45 -1.24 -9.12 1.89
C MET A 45 -2.38 -8.50 2.70
N ALA A 46 -2.11 -7.40 3.42
CA ALA A 46 -3.10 -6.67 4.18
C ALA A 46 -4.14 -6.01 3.26
N LEU A 47 -3.72 -5.45 2.12
CA LEU A 47 -4.61 -4.90 1.09
C LEU A 47 -5.50 -6.00 0.48
N GLU A 48 -4.94 -7.16 0.16
CA GLU A 48 -5.72 -8.33 -0.30
C GLU A 48 -6.81 -8.70 0.70
N ALA A 49 -6.46 -8.78 1.99
CA ALA A 49 -7.40 -9.13 3.05
C ALA A 49 -8.48 -8.05 3.27
N ALA A 50 -8.10 -6.77 3.24
CA ALA A 50 -9.00 -5.65 3.49
C ALA A 50 -10.00 -5.43 2.35
N HIS A 51 -9.57 -5.59 1.09
CA HIS A 51 -10.41 -5.34 -0.09
C HIS A 51 -10.99 -6.61 -0.72
N GLY A 52 -10.58 -7.80 -0.24
CA GLY A 52 -11.00 -9.08 -0.83
C GLY A 52 -10.46 -9.30 -2.24
N VAL A 53 -9.33 -8.66 -2.57
CA VAL A 53 -8.68 -8.73 -3.89
C VAL A 53 -7.51 -9.71 -3.85
N LYS A 54 -6.98 -10.04 -5.03
CA LYS A 54 -5.76 -10.83 -5.16
C LYS A 54 -4.74 -10.04 -5.98
N ILE A 55 -3.58 -9.76 -5.40
CA ILE A 55 -2.45 -9.08 -6.01
C ILE A 55 -1.53 -10.16 -6.61
N PRO A 56 -1.44 -10.28 -7.94
CA PRO A 56 -0.50 -11.20 -8.57
C PRO A 56 0.94 -10.82 -8.21
N MET A 57 1.82 -11.81 -8.05
CA MET A 57 3.24 -11.57 -7.78
C MET A 57 3.93 -10.72 -8.87
N GLU A 58 3.39 -10.73 -10.09
CA GLU A 58 3.84 -9.87 -11.20
C GLU A 58 3.50 -8.39 -10.96
N LYS A 59 2.44 -8.10 -10.20
CA LYS A 59 2.00 -6.74 -9.87
C LYS A 59 2.68 -6.17 -8.64
N VAL A 60 3.08 -7.00 -7.67
CA VAL A 60 3.83 -6.57 -6.49
C VAL A 60 4.94 -5.55 -6.83
N PRO A 61 5.91 -5.82 -7.73
CA PRO A 61 6.96 -4.86 -8.05
C PRO A 61 6.48 -3.57 -8.76
N GLU A 62 5.22 -3.50 -9.22
CA GLU A 62 4.62 -2.29 -9.78
C GLU A 62 3.95 -1.42 -8.69
N LEU A 63 3.59 -1.99 -7.53
CA LEU A 63 2.86 -1.33 -6.44
C LEU A 63 3.79 -0.58 -5.47
N VAL A 64 4.80 0.12 -6.00
CA VAL A 64 5.86 0.79 -5.23
C VAL A 64 5.53 2.23 -4.83
N SER A 65 4.26 2.62 -4.90
CA SER A 65 3.80 3.95 -4.49
C SER A 65 2.34 3.91 -4.06
N VAL A 66 1.94 4.82 -3.18
CA VAL A 66 0.53 4.95 -2.75
C VAL A 66 -0.39 5.18 -3.96
N PRO A 67 -0.06 6.06 -4.93
CA PRO A 67 -0.87 6.20 -6.14
C PRO A 67 -0.99 4.92 -6.97
N ALA A 68 0.07 4.10 -7.07
CA ALA A 68 0.02 2.84 -7.80
C ALA A 68 -0.90 1.82 -7.13
N ILE A 69 -0.86 1.75 -5.79
CA ILE A 69 -1.76 0.93 -4.97
C ILE A 69 -3.21 1.37 -5.16
N VAL A 70 -3.50 2.66 -5.02
CA VAL A 70 -4.85 3.21 -5.20
C VAL A 70 -5.38 2.90 -6.59
N ALA A 71 -4.59 3.17 -7.63
CA ALA A 71 -4.97 2.91 -9.01
C ALA A 71 -5.24 1.41 -9.27
N PHE A 72 -4.47 0.51 -8.66
CA PHE A 72 -4.72 -0.94 -8.77
C PHE A 72 -6.06 -1.32 -8.12
N LEU A 73 -6.34 -0.82 -6.93
CA LEU A 73 -7.56 -1.12 -6.18
C LEU A 73 -8.81 -0.51 -6.82
N GLU A 74 -8.70 0.65 -7.47
CA GLU A 74 -9.82 1.27 -8.20
C GLU A 74 -10.21 0.50 -9.47
N ASN A 75 -9.27 -0.23 -10.05
CA ASN A 75 -9.47 -1.04 -11.26
C ASN A 75 -9.86 -2.49 -10.97
N THR A 76 -10.07 -2.85 -9.70
CA THR A 76 -10.49 -4.19 -9.25
C THR A 76 -11.94 -4.20 -8.81
#